data_AF-A0A9D5WEA7-F1
#
_entry.id   AF-A0A9D5WEA7-F1
#
_cell.length_a   1.000
_cell.length_b   1.000
_cell.length_c   1.000
_cell.angle_alpha   90.00
_cell.angle_beta   90.00
_cell.angle_gamma   90.00
#
_symmetry.space_group_name_H-M   'P 1'
#
loop_
_entity.id
_entity.type
_entity.pdbx_description
1 polymer ?
#
loop_
_entity_poly.entity_id
_entity_poly.type
_entity_poly.pdbx_seq_one_letter_code
_entity_poly.pdbx_strand_id
1 'polypeptide(L)'
;YITGKEIVIVDPPRAGLHPDVIATLLQQLPSRIIYLSCNPVTQARDVALLRQNYHIVHHRGYNFFPRTPHIEHLIILDKKP
;
A
#
# COMPACT_ATOMS: atom_id res chain seq x y z
N TYR A 1 13.34 0.11 10.31
CA TYR A 1 13.12 -1.35 10.27
C TYR A 1 11.62 -1.57 10.34
N ILE A 2 11.06 -2.44 9.50
CA ILE A 2 9.65 -2.78 9.59
C ILE A 2 9.50 -3.82 10.70
N THR A 3 8.61 -3.60 11.65
CA THR A 3 8.33 -4.53 12.75
C THR A 3 6.84 -4.86 12.80
N GLY A 4 6.47 -6.01 13.38
CA GLY A 4 5.08 -6.49 13.37
C GLY A 4 4.08 -5.74 14.23
N LYS A 5 4.49 -4.71 14.97
CA LYS A 5 3.60 -3.92 15.83
C LYS A 5 3.38 -2.50 15.32
N GLU A 6 4.22 -2.02 14.42
CA GLU A 6 4.21 -0.63 13.95
C GLU A 6 3.31 -0.41 12.74
N ILE A 7 2.98 0.85 12.51
CA ILE A 7 2.33 1.32 11.27
C ILE A 7 3.43 1.56 10.24
N VAL A 8 3.27 1.02 9.04
CA VAL A 8 4.18 1.26 7.92
C VAL A 8 3.52 2.17 6.89
N ILE A 9 4.26 3.17 6.43
CA ILE A 9 3.85 4.05 5.33
C ILE A 9 4.74 3.73 4.13
N VAL A 10 4.14 3.53 2.96
CA VAL A 10 4.86 3.32 1.70
C VAL A 10 4.36 4.27 0.62
N ASP A 11 5.33 4.82 -0.12
CA ASP A 11 5.12 5.70 -1.28
C ASP A 11 6.11 5.28 -2.38
N PRO A 12 5.86 4.15 -3.08
CA PRO A 12 6.78 3.60 -4.06
C PRO A 12 6.73 4.37 -5.40
N PRO A 13 7.73 4.19 -6.28
CA PRO A 13 7.66 4.67 -7.66
C PRO A 13 6.48 4.06 -8.42
N ARG A 14 6.19 4.55 -9.64
CA ARG A 14 5.08 4.08 -10.50
C ARG A 14 5.04 2.56 -10.72
N ALA A 15 6.17 1.87 -10.60
CA ALA A 15 6.29 0.42 -10.72
C ALA A 15 5.66 -0.36 -9.54
N GLY A 16 5.34 0.31 -8.43
CA GLY A 16 4.86 -0.28 -7.19
C GLY A 16 6.00 -0.72 -6.27
N LEU A 17 5.66 -1.53 -5.26
CA LEU A 17 6.62 -2.03 -4.28
C LEU A 17 7.58 -3.04 -4.91
N HIS A 18 8.84 -3.01 -4.45
CA HIS A 18 9.80 -4.07 -4.75
C HIS A 18 9.34 -5.39 -4.10
N PRO A 19 9.52 -6.55 -4.75
CA PRO A 19 9.13 -7.86 -4.18
C PRO A 19 9.68 -8.11 -2.76
N ASP A 20 10.92 -7.71 -2.49
CA ASP A 20 11.54 -7.88 -1.16
C ASP A 20 10.84 -7.05 -0.08
N VAL A 21 10.27 -5.90 -0.42
CA VAL A 21 9.49 -5.08 0.52
C VAL A 21 8.19 -5.79 0.85
N ILE A 22 7.51 -6.37 -0.16
CA ILE A 22 6.29 -7.16 0.04
C ILE A 22 6.59 -8.38 0.91
N ALA A 23 7.68 -9.10 0.62
CA ALA A 23 8.12 -10.23 1.44
C ALA A 23 8.38 -9.83 2.89
N THR A 24 9.05 -8.68 3.11
CA THR A 24 9.30 -8.15 4.46
C THR A 24 8.00 -7.78 5.18
N LEU A 25 7.04 -7.16 4.50
CA LEU A 25 5.72 -6.82 5.06
C LEU A 25 4.93 -8.08 5.46
N LEU A 26 5.03 -9.15 4.67
CA LEU A 26 4.39 -10.44 4.96
C LEU A 26 5.11 -11.23 6.06
N GLN A 27 6.42 -11.05 6.23
CA GLN A 27 7.17 -11.67 7.32
C GLN A 27 6.92 -10.96 8.65
N GLN A 28 6.98 -9.64 8.65
CA GLN A 28 6.89 -8.85 9.88
C GLN A 28 5.44 -8.66 10.32
N LEU A 29 4.49 -8.62 9.38
CA LEU A 29 3.06 -8.44 9.66
C LEU A 29 2.74 -7.21 10.53
N PRO A 30 3.19 -5.98 10.15
CA PRO A 30 2.78 -4.75 10.82
C PRO A 30 1.27 -4.67 11.01
N SER A 31 0.84 -3.93 12.05
CA SER A 31 -0.58 -3.81 12.38
C SER A 31 -1.37 -3.08 11.28
N ARG A 32 -0.73 -2.11 10.62
CA ARG A 32 -1.31 -1.29 9.55
C ARG A 32 -0.29 -0.93 8.49
N ILE A 33 -0.74 -0.91 7.23
CA ILE A 33 0.03 -0.42 6.09
C ILE A 33 -0.76 0.71 5.42
N ILE A 34 -0.12 1.88 5.26
CA ILE A 34 -0.64 3.03 4.55
C ILE A 34 0.12 3.13 3.22
N TYR A 35 -0.56 2.89 2.11
CA TYR A 35 0.01 2.85 0.77
C TYR A 35 -0.50 4.04 -0.04
N LEU A 36 0.37 5.02 -0.29
CA LEU A 36 0.15 6.09 -1.27
C LEU A 36 0.71 5.68 -2.64
N SER A 37 -0.05 5.88 -3.73
CA SER A 37 0.42 5.53 -5.07
C SER A 37 -0.15 6.43 -6.15
N CYS A 38 0.70 6.82 -7.09
CA CYS A 38 0.32 7.50 -8.32
C CYS A 38 -0.13 6.52 -9.45
N ASN A 39 -0.14 5.20 -9.18
CA ASN A 39 -0.51 4.18 -10.16
C ASN A 39 -1.43 3.10 -9.53
N PRO A 40 -2.76 3.22 -9.72
CA PRO A 40 -3.71 2.29 -9.10
C PRO A 40 -3.57 0.85 -9.60
N VAL A 41 -3.01 0.61 -10.79
CA VAL A 41 -2.84 -0.74 -11.35
C VAL A 41 -1.76 -1.52 -10.59
N THR A 42 -0.58 -0.94 -10.40
CA THR A 42 0.50 -1.58 -9.65
C THR A 42 0.18 -1.64 -8.16
N GLN A 43 -0.51 -0.63 -7.62
CA GLN A 43 -1.02 -0.68 -6.25
C GLN A 43 -2.00 -1.84 -6.04
N ALA A 44 -2.95 -2.05 -6.96
CA ALA A 44 -3.90 -3.16 -6.87
C ALA A 44 -3.20 -4.53 -6.92
N ARG A 45 -2.19 -4.71 -7.78
CA ARG A 45 -1.34 -5.90 -7.82
C ARG A 45 -0.69 -6.15 -6.46
N ASP A 46 -0.05 -5.15 -5.89
CA ASP A 46 0.67 -5.28 -4.62
C ASP A 46 -0.28 -5.58 -3.45
N VAL A 47 -1.42 -4.89 -3.41
CA VAL A 47 -2.48 -5.12 -2.40
C VAL A 47 -3.05 -6.53 -2.51
N ALA A 48 -3.18 -7.07 -3.72
CA ALA A 48 -3.64 -8.45 -3.91
C ALA A 48 -2.68 -9.47 -3.26
N LEU A 49 -1.36 -9.23 -3.33
CA LEU A 49 -0.36 -10.08 -2.69
C LEU A 49 -0.44 -10.01 -1.15
N LEU A 50 -0.81 -8.85 -0.59
CA LEU A 50 -0.99 -8.64 0.85
C LEU A 50 -2.34 -9.15 1.38
N ARG A 51 -3.30 -9.44 0.50
CA ARG A 51 -4.71 -9.68 0.88
C ARG A 51 -4.96 -10.95 1.68
N GLN A 52 -4.01 -11.88 1.74
CA GLN A 52 -4.13 -13.07 2.59
C GLN A 52 -4.12 -12.66 4.07
N ASN A 53 -3.21 -11.78 4.48
CA ASN A 53 -3.04 -11.34 5.88
C ASN A 53 -3.69 -10.00 6.19
N TYR A 54 -4.05 -9.21 5.18
CA TYR A 54 -4.59 -7.87 5.36
C TYR A 54 -5.97 -7.68 4.70
N HIS A 55 -6.72 -6.71 5.19
CA HIS A 55 -7.96 -6.24 4.58
C HIS A 55 -7.92 -4.73 4.36
N ILE A 56 -8.56 -4.26 3.29
CA ILE A 56 -8.68 -2.84 2.98
C ILE A 56 -9.70 -2.22 3.92
N VAL A 57 -9.29 -1.20 4.68
CA VAL A 57 -10.17 -0.42 5.56
C VAL A 57 -10.46 0.96 4.99
N HIS A 58 -9.62 1.45 4.08
CA HIS A 58 -9.83 2.72 3.38
C HIS A 58 -9.24 2.66 1.98
N HIS A 59 -9.92 3.29 1.02
CA HIS A 59 -9.37 3.57 -0.30
C HIS A 59 -9.95 4.90 -0.81
N ARG A 60 -9.10 5.77 -1.37
CA ARG A 60 -9.54 7.05 -1.92
C ARG A 60 -8.54 7.61 -2.92
N GLY A 61 -9.06 8.09 -4.06
CA GLY A 61 -8.31 8.90 -5.01
C GLY A 61 -8.27 10.38 -4.61
N TYR A 62 -7.13 11.02 -4.86
CA TYR A 62 -6.87 12.42 -4.60
C TYR A 62 -6.29 13.09 -5.84
N ASN A 63 -6.89 14.22 -6.21
CA ASN A 63 -6.40 15.06 -7.29
C ASN A 63 -5.36 16.04 -6.76
N PHE A 64 -4.10 15.60 -6.68
CA PHE A 64 -2.98 16.46 -6.29
C PHE A 64 -2.54 17.39 -7.42
N PHE A 65 -2.84 17.03 -8.67
CA PHE A 65 -2.36 17.72 -9.87
C PHE A 65 -3.53 18.10 -10.79
N PRO A 66 -4.30 19.15 -10.45
CA PRO A 66 -5.42 19.60 -11.27
C PRO A 66 -5.00 19.88 -12.71
N ARG A 67 -5.89 19.53 -13.66
CA ARG A 67 -5.67 19.68 -15.11
C ARG A 67 -4.56 18.78 -15.67
N THR A 68 -4.26 17.68 -14.99
CA THR A 68 -3.39 16.60 -15.51
C THR A 68 -4.13 15.26 -15.42
N PRO A 69 -3.70 14.22 -16.14
CA PRO A 69 -4.26 12.88 -15.97
C PRO A 69 -3.78 12.16 -14.69
N HIS A 70 -2.93 12.80 -13.88
CA HIS A 70 -2.37 12.17 -12.69
C HIS A 70 -3.38 12.14 -11.53
N ILE A 71 -3.46 10.99 -10.86
CA ILE A 71 -4.24 10.79 -9.65
C ILE A 71 -3.40 10.03 -8.63
N GLU A 72 -3.38 10.54 -7.39
CA GLU A 72 -2.81 9.82 -6.26
C GLU A 72 -3.90 8.98 -5.61
N HIS A 73 -3.57 7.78 -5.16
CA HIS A 73 -4.52 6.87 -4.55
C HIS A 73 -3.97 6.35 -3.22
N LEU A 74 -4.73 6.58 -2.16
CA LEU A 74 -4.40 6.12 -0.81
C LEU A 74 -5.19 4.84 -0.52
N ILE A 75 -4.50 3.77 -0.15
CA ILE A 75 -5.10 2.56 0.42
C ILE A 75 -4.55 2.38 1.84
N ILE A 76 -5.44 2.10 2.79
CA ILE A 76 -5.06 1.69 4.14
C ILE A 76 -5.48 0.24 4.32
N LEU A 77 -4.51 -0.57 4.76
CA LEU A 77 -4.66 -1.99 5.05
C LEU A 77 -4.48 -2.22 6.54
N ASP A 78 -5.43 -2.92 7.16
CA ASP A 78 -5.27 -3.43 8.52
C ASP A 78 -5.03 -4.94 8.48
N LYS A 79 -4.13 -5.40 9.36
CA LYS A 79 -3.90 -6.83 9.55
C LYS A 79 -5.20 -7.50 9.99
N LYS A 80 -5.53 -8.64 9.40
CA LYS A 80 -6.66 -9.46 9.81
C LYS A 80 -6.44 -9.99 11.24
N PRO A 81 -7.52 -10.18 12.02
CA PRO A 81 -7.43 -10.83 13.32
C PRO A 81 -6.82 -12.24 13.22
#